data_AF-A0A512C4K9-F1
#
_entry.id   AF-A0A512C4K9-F1
#
_cell.length_a   1.000
_cell.length_b   1.000
_cell.length_c   1.000
_cell.angle_alpha   90.00
_cell.angle_beta   90.00
_cell.angle_gamma   90.00
#
_symmetry.space_group_name_H-M   'P 1'
#
loop_
_entity.id
_entity.type
_entity.pdbx_description
1 polymer ?
#
loop_
_entity_poly.entity_id
_entity_poly.type
_entity_poly.pdbx_seq_one_letter_code
_entity_poly.pdbx_strand_id
1 'polypeptide(L)'
;MTFASYATNLVPGDDNGTSDVFVHDRRKDTTTLLSQGTDGTSGNGDSADPSISANSKHVVFTSAAPDLVRGDDNALPDVFVSSRLDWLV
;
A
#
# COMPACT_ATOMS: atom_id res chain seq x y z
N MET A 1 -1.07 12.17 -2.18
CA MET A 1 0.09 11.78 -3.01
C MET A 1 0.34 10.31 -2.78
N THR A 2 0.66 9.53 -3.81
CA THR A 2 1.08 8.14 -3.66
C THR A 2 2.56 8.01 -3.95
N PHE A 3 3.26 7.16 -3.21
CA PHE A 3 4.70 6.95 -3.35
C PHE A 3 5.11 5.59 -2.79
N ALA A 4 6.26 5.09 -3.24
CA ALA A 4 6.90 3.90 -2.68
C ALA A 4 8.07 4.31 -1.77
N SER A 5 8.35 3.56 -0.71
CA SER A 5 9.43 3.84 0.24
C SER A 5 9.88 2.59 0.99
N TYR A 6 11.17 2.50 1.31
CA TYR A 6 11.76 1.48 2.21
C TYR A 6 11.79 1.92 3.69
N ALA A 7 11.15 3.04 4.01
CA ALA A 7 11.24 3.65 5.34
C ALA A 7 10.31 2.95 6.35
N THR A 8 10.88 2.33 7.38
CA THR A 8 10.16 1.54 8.40
C THR A 8 9.52 2.39 9.51
N ASN A 9 9.32 3.69 9.28
CA ASN A 9 8.91 4.65 10.31
C ASN A 9 7.87 5.66 9.83
N LEU A 10 7.26 5.43 8.67
CA LEU A 10 6.19 6.29 8.14
C LEU A 10 4.82 5.95 8.72
N VAL A 11 4.61 4.68 9.06
CA VAL A 11 3.40 4.16 9.70
C VAL A 11 3.82 3.18 10.80
N PRO A 12 3.25 3.27 12.02
CA PRO A 12 3.52 2.28 13.07
C PRO A 12 3.11 0.87 12.63
N GLY A 13 3.96 -0.13 12.88
CA GLY A 13 3.71 -1.51 12.47
C GLY A 13 4.21 -1.86 11.06
N ASP A 14 4.84 -0.90 10.38
CA ASP A 14 5.49 -1.12 9.09
C ASP A 14 6.99 -1.42 9.24
N ASP A 15 7.30 -2.69 9.50
CA ASP A 15 8.65 -3.18 9.85
C ASP A 15 9.08 -4.44 9.08
N ASN A 16 8.44 -4.72 7.95
CA ASN A 16 8.70 -5.86 7.05
C ASN A 16 10.08 -5.81 6.35
N GLY A 17 10.72 -4.64 6.27
CA GLY A 17 12.01 -4.43 5.61
C GLY A 17 11.97 -4.43 4.08
N THR A 18 10.80 -4.27 3.47
CA THR A 18 10.60 -4.22 2.00
C THR A 18 10.20 -2.83 1.53
N SER A 19 10.11 -2.62 0.21
CA SER A 19 9.51 -1.39 -0.32
C SER A 19 8.00 -1.46 -0.19
N ASP A 20 7.40 -0.41 0.38
CA ASP A 20 5.96 -0.32 0.60
C ASP A 20 5.34 0.85 -0.13
N VAL A 21 4.06 0.72 -0.45
CA VAL A 21 3.28 1.76 -1.13
C VAL A 21 2.43 2.49 -0.11
N PHE A 22 2.51 3.82 -0.13
CA PHE A 22 1.82 4.70 0.79
C PHE A 22 0.95 5.71 0.04
N VAL A 23 -0.06 6.21 0.74
CA VAL A 23 -0.73 7.47 0.42
C VAL A 23 -0.48 8.48 1.53
N HIS A 24 -0.10 9.69 1.16
CA HIS A 24 -0.03 10.83 2.07
C HIS A 24 -1.11 11.87 1.72
N ASP A 25 -1.99 12.12 2.67
CA ASP A 25 -2.98 13.21 2.64
C ASP A 25 -2.34 14.48 3.21
N ARG A 26 -2.04 15.41 2.31
CA ARG A 26 -1.42 16.70 2.64
C ARG A 26 -2.33 17.65 3.42
N ARG A 27 -3.65 17.45 3.39
CA ARG A 27 -4.61 18.30 4.12
C ARG A 27 -4.68 17.90 5.58
N LYS A 28 -4.66 16.60 5.84
CA LYS A 28 -4.70 16.03 7.19
C LYS A 28 -3.31 15.79 7.79
N ASP A 29 -2.27 15.88 6.97
CA ASP A 29 -0.89 15.52 7.33
C ASP A 29 -0.80 14.08 7.85
N THR A 30 -1.41 13.16 7.10
CA THR A 30 -1.47 11.73 7.47
C THR A 30 -0.88 10.86 6.37
N THR A 31 -0.17 9.82 6.77
CA THR A 31 0.37 8.79 5.88
C THR A 31 -0.29 7.46 6.20
N THR A 32 -0.69 6.73 5.16
CA THR A 32 -1.36 5.43 5.27
C THR A 32 -0.64 4.41 4.39
N LEU A 33 -0.40 3.21 4.95
CA LEU A 33 0.13 2.06 4.23
C LEU A 33 -0.96 1.45 3.33
N LEU A 34 -0.63 1.17 2.07
CA LEU A 34 -1.53 0.55 1.10
C LEU A 34 -1.19 -0.91 0.82
N SER A 35 0.09 -1.26 0.83
CA SER A 35 0.60 -2.63 0.69
C SER A 35 0.47 -3.43 1.99
N GLN A 36 -0.74 -3.43 2.55
CA GLN A 36 -1.09 -4.21 3.76
C GLN A 36 -2.08 -5.31 3.42
N GLY A 37 -1.98 -6.42 4.15
CA GLY A 37 -2.95 -7.50 4.15
C GLY A 37 -4.34 -7.03 4.58
N THR A 38 -5.34 -7.87 4.29
CA THR A 38 -6.75 -7.61 4.67
C THR A 38 -6.99 -7.48 6.17
N ASP A 39 -6.06 -7.98 7.00
CA ASP A 39 -6.06 -7.88 8.46
C ASP A 39 -5.34 -6.62 9.00
N GLY A 40 -4.74 -5.83 8.10
CA GLY A 40 -4.02 -4.60 8.43
C GLY A 40 -2.53 -4.77 8.68
N THR A 41 -1.98 -5.98 8.56
CA THR A 41 -0.53 -6.22 8.66
C THR A 41 0.19 -5.77 7.39
N SER A 42 1.44 -5.30 7.50
CA SER A 42 2.25 -5.01 6.30
C SER A 42 2.46 -6.28 5.48
N GLY A 43 2.35 -6.16 4.15
CA GLY A 43 2.69 -7.27 3.25
C GLY A 43 4.16 -7.61 3.34
N ASN A 44 4.53 -8.88 3.17
CA ASN A 44 5.90 -9.34 3.39
C ASN A 44 6.79 -9.36 2.13
N GLY A 45 6.44 -8.58 1.11
CA GLY A 45 7.12 -8.51 -0.18
C GLY A 45 7.10 -7.12 -0.80
N ASP A 46 8.00 -6.89 -1.74
CA ASP A 46 8.17 -5.57 -2.38
C ASP A 46 6.91 -5.12 -3.13
N SER A 47 6.53 -3.87 -2.88
CA SER A 47 5.46 -3.15 -3.56
C SER A 47 5.97 -1.87 -4.23
N ALA A 48 5.48 -1.57 -5.44
CA ALA A 48 6.00 -0.49 -6.28
C ALA A 48 4.96 0.12 -7.24
N ASP A 49 5.42 1.11 -8.02
CA ASP A 49 4.72 1.75 -9.14
C ASP A 49 3.28 2.23 -8.86
N PRO A 50 3.05 2.99 -7.77
CA PRO A 50 1.69 3.39 -7.44
C PRO A 50 1.16 4.49 -8.36
N SER A 51 -0.11 4.37 -8.73
CA SER A 51 -0.86 5.38 -9.49
C SER A 51 -2.22 5.63 -8.85
N ILE A 52 -2.58 6.90 -8.67
CA ILE A 52 -3.83 7.32 -8.05
C ILE A 52 -4.78 7.91 -9.10
N SER A 53 -6.06 7.53 -9.02
CA SER A 53 -7.11 8.08 -9.88
C SER A 53 -7.29 9.59 -9.64
N ALA A 54 -7.69 10.35 -10.68
CA ALA A 54 -7.87 11.80 -10.58
C ALA A 54 -8.86 12.24 -9.48
N ASN A 55 -9.84 11.39 -9.16
CA ASN A 55 -10.82 11.61 -8.09
C ASN A 55 -10.36 11.11 -6.71
N SER A 56 -9.12 10.61 -6.59
CA SER A 56 -8.52 10.11 -5.35
C SER A 56 -9.29 8.96 -4.68
N LYS A 57 -10.07 8.18 -5.44
CA LYS A 57 -10.86 7.05 -4.93
C LYS A 57 -10.18 5.70 -5.06
N HIS A 58 -9.23 5.58 -5.99
CA HIS A 58 -8.55 4.33 -6.28
C HIS A 58 -7.05 4.56 -6.40
N VAL A 59 -6.27 3.64 -5.84
CA VAL A 59 -4.84 3.53 -6.07
C VAL A 59 -4.56 2.15 -6.63
N VAL A 60 -3.81 2.08 -7.72
CA VAL A 60 -3.27 0.82 -8.27
C VAL A 60 -1.78 0.76 -8.00
N PHE A 61 -1.25 -0.43 -7.75
CA PHE A 61 0.18 -0.67 -7.50
C PHE A 61 0.54 -2.13 -7.80
N THR A 62 1.82 -2.42 -7.97
CA THR A 62 2.33 -3.79 -8.08
C THR A 62 2.82 -4.28 -6.72
N SER A 63 2.67 -5.58 -6.44
CA SER A 63 3.23 -6.19 -5.24
C SER A 63 3.59 -7.65 -5.49
N ALA A 64 4.74 -8.08 -4.95
CA ALA A 64 5.16 -9.48 -4.89
C ALA A 64 4.80 -10.15 -3.55
N ALA A 65 4.08 -9.45 -2.66
CA ALA A 65 3.74 -9.95 -1.34
C ALA A 65 2.54 -10.94 -1.42
N PRO A 66 2.75 -12.24 -1.12
CA PRO A 66 1.72 -13.28 -1.20
C PRO A 66 0.62 -13.17 -0.12
N ASP A 67 0.76 -12.23 0.82
CA ASP A 67 -0.12 -12.06 1.98
C ASP A 67 -1.00 -10.81 1.91
N LEU A 68 -0.98 -10.05 0.80
CA LEU A 68 -1.93 -8.94 0.63
C LEU A 68 -3.37 -9.43 0.56
N VAL A 69 -3.59 -10.56 -0.11
CA VAL A 69 -4.89 -11.22 -0.26
C VAL A 69 -4.73 -12.72 -0.12
N ARG A 70 -5.76 -13.38 0.40
CA ARG A 70 -5.75 -14.84 0.57
C ARG A 70 -5.74 -15.54 -0.79
N GLY A 71 -4.81 -16.48 -0.97
CA GLY A 71 -4.72 -17.32 -2.17
C GLY A 71 -3.85 -16.74 -3.29
N ASP A 72 -3.09 -15.67 -3.00
CA ASP A 72 -1.97 -15.25 -3.82
C ASP A 72 -0.73 -16.09 -3.51
N ASP A 73 -0.63 -17.25 -4.16
CA ASP A 73 0.36 -18.29 -3.81
C ASP A 73 1.52 -18.38 -4.82
N ASN A 74 1.56 -17.53 -5.85
CA ASN A 74 2.50 -17.69 -6.97
C ASN A 74 3.86 -16.99 -6.75
N ALA A 75 3.97 -16.12 -5.73
CA ALA A 75 5.14 -15.30 -5.42
C ALA A 75 5.67 -14.47 -6.60
N LEU A 76 4.80 -14.11 -7.54
CA LEU A 76 5.09 -13.21 -8.65
C LEU A 76 4.40 -11.86 -8.41
N PRO A 77 4.94 -10.76 -8.95
CA PRO A 77 4.27 -9.47 -8.85
C PRO A 77 2.90 -9.48 -9.52
N ASP A 78 1.86 -9.17 -8.73
CA ASP A 78 0.50 -8.96 -9.19
C ASP A 78 0.11 -7.48 -9.12
N VAL A 79 -0.96 -7.09 -9.83
CA VAL A 79 -1.50 -5.73 -9.81
C VAL A 79 -2.68 -5.66 -8.85
N PHE A 80 -2.56 -4.82 -7.83
CA PHE A 80 -3.56 -4.61 -6.79
C PHE A 80 -4.27 -3.28 -6.97
N VAL A 81 -5.53 -3.22 -6.52
CA VAL A 81 -6.29 -1.97 -6.41
C VAL A 81 -6.76 -1.78 -4.98
N SER A 82 -6.44 -0.63 -4.41
CA SER A 82 -6.94 -0.19 -3.12
C SER A 82 -8.01 0.89 -3.29
N SER A 83 -9.17 0.68 -2.69
CA SER A 83 -10.27 1.65 -2.63
C SER A 83 -10.61 1.92 -1.17
N ARG A 84 -10.10 3.04 -0.62
CA ARG A 84 -10.46 3.48 0.73
C ARG A 84 -11.19 4.83 0.61
N LEU A 85 -12.43 4.86 1.10
CA LEU A 85 -13.32 6.03 1.07
C LEU A 85 -13.00 7.06 2.17
N ASP A 86 -12.20 6.66 3.16
CA ASP A 86 -12.03 7.41 4.42
C ASP A 86 -10.98 8.53 4.31
N TRP A 87 -10.25 8.57 3.18
CA TRP A 87 -9.26 9.61 2.92
C TRP A 87 -9.88 10.95 2.51
N LEU A 88 -11.22 11.04 2.39
CA LEU A 88 -11.93 12.21 1.86
C LEU A 88 -12.93 12.89 2.81
N VAL A 89 -13.02 12.46 4.08
CA VAL A 89 -13.88 13.13 5.09
C VAL A 89 -13.09 13.83 6.18
#